data_AF-A0A101R4K4-F1
#
_entry.id   AF-A0A101R4K4-F1
#
_cell.length_a   1.000
_cell.length_b   1.000
_cell.length_c   1.000
_cell.angle_alpha   90.00
_cell.angle_beta   90.00
_cell.angle_gamma   90.00
#
_symmetry.space_group_name_H-M   'P 1'
#
loop_
_entity.id
_entity.type
_entity.pdbx_description
1 polymer ?
#
loop_
_entity_poly.entity_id
_entity_poly.type
_entity_poly.pdbx_seq_one_letter_code
_entity_poly.pdbx_strand_id
1 'polypeptide(L)'
;MDRERSHEESVSVEISGCSKEDARVVFDALCACFESDRCAEDVPEQLHESRPMVWLGTFEVSEAHEVPPPARLSSTVTADAQGGYWAIEQLRKVLDAQFSMRDVAHSSGDQEKELHVLLESK
;
A
#
# COMPACT_ATOMS: atom_id res chain seq x y z
N MET A 1 -4.80 16.32 23.04
CA MET A 1 -5.56 16.74 21.84
C MET A 1 -5.30 15.68 20.81
N ASP A 2 -5.81 14.52 21.14
CA ASP A 2 -5.69 13.28 20.42
C ASP A 2 -6.59 13.50 19.21
N ARG A 3 -5.99 13.77 18.04
CA ARG A 3 -6.73 13.66 16.79
C ARG A 3 -7.18 12.21 16.78
N GLU A 4 -8.44 11.98 17.11
CA GLU A 4 -9.23 10.88 16.56
C GLU A 4 -9.01 11.02 15.05
N ARG A 5 -7.89 10.48 14.53
CA ARG A 5 -7.66 10.39 13.10
C ARG A 5 -8.81 9.51 12.67
N SER A 6 -9.78 10.09 11.96
CA SER A 6 -10.94 9.34 11.50
C SER A 6 -10.41 8.13 10.76
N HIS A 7 -10.67 6.93 11.30
CA HIS A 7 -10.25 5.66 10.71
C HIS A 7 -10.72 5.49 9.25
N GLU A 8 -11.63 6.36 8.80
CA GLU A 8 -12.08 6.50 7.42
C GLU A 8 -10.97 6.88 6.44
N GLU A 9 -9.92 7.58 6.90
CA GLU A 9 -8.80 8.07 6.06
C GLU A 9 -7.55 7.20 6.18
N SER A 10 -7.51 6.27 7.13
CA SER A 10 -6.41 5.34 7.35
C SER A 10 -6.59 4.08 6.50
N VAL A 11 -5.57 3.71 5.74
CA VAL A 11 -5.52 2.46 4.97
C VAL A 11 -4.36 1.61 5.44
N SER A 12 -4.65 0.38 5.85
CA SER A 12 -3.64 -0.62 6.14
C SER A 12 -3.30 -1.37 4.86
N VAL A 13 -2.04 -1.33 4.44
CA VAL A 13 -1.53 -1.98 3.24
C VAL A 13 -0.60 -3.11 3.64
N GLU A 14 -0.88 -4.31 3.16
CA GLU A 14 -0.07 -5.49 3.30
C GLU A 14 0.53 -5.86 1.94
N ILE A 15 1.86 -6.03 1.90
CA ILE A 15 2.59 -6.46 0.72
C ILE A 15 3.16 -7.84 0.97
N SER A 16 3.00 -8.74 0.00
CA SER A 16 3.51 -10.11 0.08
C SER A 16 3.89 -10.65 -1.30
N GLY A 17 4.45 -11.86 -1.33
CA GLY A 17 4.75 -12.57 -2.58
C GLY A 17 5.92 -12.00 -3.41
N CYS A 18 6.69 -11.06 -2.86
CA CYS A 18 7.78 -10.38 -3.57
C CYS A 18 9.09 -10.35 -2.76
N SER A 19 10.12 -9.75 -3.36
CA SER A 19 11.38 -9.48 -2.68
C SER A 19 11.26 -8.27 -1.74
N LYS A 20 12.15 -8.18 -0.74
CA LYS A 20 12.23 -7.00 0.15
C LYS A 20 12.42 -5.69 -0.63
N GLU A 21 13.17 -5.75 -1.72
CA GLU A 21 13.47 -4.60 -2.58
C GLU A 21 12.19 -4.12 -3.28
N ASP A 22 11.41 -5.03 -3.86
CA ASP A 22 10.14 -4.69 -4.50
C ASP A 22 9.11 -4.15 -3.49
N ALA A 23 9.00 -4.78 -2.32
CA ALA A 23 8.14 -4.28 -1.24
C ALA A 23 8.52 -2.85 -0.84
N ARG A 24 9.83 -2.58 -0.70
CA ARG A 24 10.33 -1.22 -0.41
C ARG A 24 9.97 -0.24 -1.51
N VAL A 25 10.08 -0.61 -2.78
CA VAL A 25 9.73 0.26 -3.91
C VAL A 25 8.26 0.68 -3.87
N VAL A 26 7.35 -0.25 -3.57
CA VAL A 26 5.92 0.07 -3.43
C VAL A 26 5.68 1.01 -2.24
N PHE A 27 6.27 0.71 -1.08
CA PHE A 27 6.11 1.60 0.08
C PHE A 27 6.72 2.99 -0.14
N ASP A 28 7.88 3.09 -0.79
CA ASP A 28 8.50 4.38 -1.12
C ASP A 28 7.61 5.21 -2.04
N ALA A 29 7.01 4.59 -3.05
CA ALA A 29 6.05 5.24 -3.93
C ALA A 29 4.77 5.70 -3.19
N LEU A 30 4.29 4.90 -2.23
CA LEU A 30 3.14 5.27 -1.39
C LEU A 30 3.49 6.39 -0.41
N CYS A 31 4.64 6.32 0.27
CA CYS A 31 5.14 7.35 1.20
C CYS A 31 5.43 8.68 0.50
N ALA A 32 5.75 8.66 -0.80
CA ALA A 32 5.89 9.88 -1.59
C ALA A 32 4.54 10.58 -1.83
N CYS A 33 3.43 9.82 -1.83
CA CYS A 33 2.08 10.34 -2.09
C CYS A 33 1.27 10.59 -0.82
N PHE A 34 1.52 9.82 0.25
CA PHE A 34 0.71 9.75 1.46
C PHE A 34 1.58 9.78 2.72
N GLU A 35 1.04 10.32 3.80
CA GLU A 35 1.70 10.21 5.10
C GLU A 35 1.59 8.76 5.59
N SER A 36 2.70 8.17 6.02
CA SER A 36 2.73 6.82 6.58
C SER A 36 3.24 6.84 8.01
N ASP A 37 2.72 5.94 8.83
CA ASP A 37 3.31 5.64 10.14
C ASP A 37 4.68 4.95 9.99
N ARG A 38 4.93 4.29 8.84
CA ARG A 38 6.27 3.83 8.50
C ARG A 38 7.08 5.00 7.95
N CYS A 39 8.01 5.52 8.75
CA CYS A 39 9.07 6.40 8.24
C CYS A 39 9.82 5.70 7.10
N ALA A 40 10.26 6.45 6.08
CA ALA A 40 11.06 5.93 4.95
C ALA A 40 12.37 5.21 5.38
N GLU A 41 12.76 5.37 6.65
CA GLU A 41 13.91 4.75 7.30
C GLU A 41 13.57 3.45 8.06
N ASP A 42 12.28 3.14 8.24
CA ASP A 42 11.82 1.90 8.87
C ASP A 42 11.96 0.75 7.85
N VAL A 43 13.19 0.24 7.78
CA VAL A 43 13.51 -0.92 6.95
C VAL A 43 12.87 -2.14 7.62
N PRO A 44 11.91 -2.81 6.97
CA PRO A 44 11.28 -3.97 7.58
C PRO A 44 12.32 -5.07 7.84
N GLU A 45 12.37 -5.51 9.10
CA GLU A 45 13.27 -6.55 9.56
C GLU A 45 12.74 -7.93 9.16
N GLN A 46 13.57 -8.69 8.45
CA GLN A 46 13.27 -10.08 8.11
C GLN A 46 13.53 -10.95 9.34
N LEU A 47 12.51 -11.10 10.19
CA LEU A 47 12.61 -11.86 11.43
C LEU A 47 12.61 -13.39 11.22
N HIS A 48 12.22 -13.90 10.04
CA HIS A 48 12.21 -15.34 9.76
C HIS A 48 12.44 -15.67 8.27
N GLU A 49 13.33 -16.62 8.01
CA GLU A 49 13.74 -17.05 6.67
C GLU A 49 12.74 -18.02 6.02
N SER A 50 11.82 -18.60 6.81
CA SER A 50 11.00 -19.74 6.40
C SER A 50 9.51 -19.46 6.27
N ARG A 51 9.07 -18.21 6.48
CA ARG A 51 7.68 -17.77 6.26
C ARG A 51 7.64 -16.81 5.07
N PRO A 52 6.55 -16.77 4.29
CA PRO A 52 6.34 -15.71 3.32
C PRO A 52 6.52 -14.37 4.05
N MET A 53 7.45 -13.55 3.56
CA MET A 53 7.65 -12.22 4.12
C MET A 53 6.42 -11.40 3.76
N VAL A 54 5.83 -10.83 4.80
CA VAL A 54 4.67 -9.96 4.71
C VAL A 54 5.08 -8.64 5.33
N TRP A 55 4.82 -7.56 4.60
CA TRP A 55 5.17 -6.21 5.00
C TRP A 55 3.89 -5.41 5.17
N LEU A 56 3.65 -4.85 6.36
CA LEU A 56 2.43 -4.09 6.64
C LEU A 56 2.72 -2.61 6.88
N GLY A 57 2.09 -1.68 6.17
CA GLY A 57 2.21 -0.24 6.42
C GLY A 57 0.84 0.41 6.49
N THR A 58 0.66 1.35 7.41
CA THR A 58 -0.56 2.18 7.47
C THR A 58 -0.29 3.52 6.81
N PHE A 59 -1.21 3.93 5.94
CA PHE A 59 -1.14 5.14 5.14
C PHE A 59 -2.37 6.00 5.37
N GLU A 60 -2.16 7.28 5.59
CA GLU A 60 -3.21 8.29 5.72
C GLU A 60 -3.44 8.91 4.34
N VAL A 61 -4.59 8.62 3.75
CA VAL A 61 -4.88 9.00 2.35
C VAL A 61 -5.72 10.28 2.23
N SER A 62 -5.62 11.19 3.21
CA SER A 62 -6.36 12.45 3.27
C SER A 62 -6.23 13.32 2.01
N GLU A 63 -5.02 13.49 1.48
CA GLU A 63 -4.75 14.16 0.20
C GLU A 63 -3.52 13.53 -0.48
N ALA A 64 -3.67 13.05 -1.72
CA ALA A 64 -2.54 12.52 -2.48
C ALA A 64 -1.64 13.67 -2.95
N HIS A 65 -0.37 13.65 -2.55
CA HIS A 65 0.67 14.53 -3.09
C HIS A 65 0.98 14.21 -4.56
N GLU A 66 1.81 15.06 -5.20
CA GLU A 66 2.29 14.84 -6.58
C GLU A 66 2.81 13.42 -6.76
N VAL A 67 2.18 12.68 -7.67
CA VAL A 67 2.51 11.30 -7.96
C VAL A 67 3.88 11.26 -8.65
N PRO A 68 4.91 10.65 -8.04
CA PRO A 68 6.26 10.57 -8.63
C PRO A 68 6.23 9.71 -9.90
N PRO A 69 7.31 9.65 -10.70
CA PRO A 69 7.36 8.75 -11.86
C PRO A 69 7.10 7.28 -11.45
N PRO A 70 6.53 6.46 -12.36
CA PRO A 70 6.19 5.06 -12.08
C PRO A 70 7.43 4.27 -11.70
N ALA A 71 7.33 3.53 -10.60
CA ALA A 71 8.45 2.78 -10.06
C ALA A 71 8.57 1.39 -10.72
N ARG A 72 9.80 0.88 -10.81
CA ARG A 72 10.08 -0.39 -11.48
C ARG A 72 10.17 -1.53 -10.48
N LEU A 73 9.22 -2.45 -10.58
CA LEU A 73 9.23 -3.74 -9.88
C LEU A 73 9.98 -4.78 -10.71
N SER A 74 10.76 -5.60 -10.02
CA SER A 74 11.53 -6.72 -10.60
C SER A 74 10.67 -7.97 -10.77
N SER A 75 9.55 -8.06 -10.06
CA SER A 75 8.60 -9.17 -10.10
C SER A 75 7.20 -8.70 -9.71
N THR A 76 6.19 -9.54 -9.94
CA THR A 76 4.81 -9.28 -9.52
C THR A 76 4.76 -9.19 -7.99
N VAL A 77 4.10 -8.15 -7.48
CA VAL A 77 3.95 -7.88 -6.06
C VAL A 77 2.49 -8.01 -5.67
N THR A 78 2.17 -8.78 -4.64
CA THR A 78 0.82 -8.81 -4.09
C THR A 78 0.66 -7.67 -3.10
N ALA A 79 -0.38 -6.85 -3.28
CA ALA A 79 -0.75 -5.78 -2.37
C ALA A 79 -2.22 -5.91 -1.96
N ASP A 80 -2.42 -6.07 -0.66
CA ASP A 80 -3.70 -6.09 0.02
C ASP A 80 -3.87 -4.77 0.76
N ALA A 81 -5.02 -4.12 0.64
CA ALA A 81 -5.29 -2.85 1.30
C ALA A 81 -6.66 -2.88 1.96
N GLN A 82 -6.75 -2.48 3.22
CA GLN A 82 -7.99 -2.40 3.97
C GLN A 82 -8.16 -1.02 4.60
N GLY A 83 -9.33 -0.42 4.43
CA GLY A 83 -9.66 0.88 5.03
C GLY A 83 -11.04 1.38 4.62
N GLY A 84 -11.29 2.67 4.80
CA GLY A 84 -12.54 3.29 4.37
C GLY A 84 -12.77 3.19 2.86
N TYR A 85 -14.03 3.14 2.41
CA TYR A 85 -14.37 3.01 0.99
C TYR A 85 -13.70 4.08 0.11
N TRP A 86 -13.79 5.34 0.54
CA TRP A 86 -13.17 6.47 -0.15
C TRP A 86 -11.64 6.36 -0.16
N ALA A 87 -11.07 5.95 0.96
CA ALA A 87 -9.64 5.81 1.15
C ALA A 87 -9.03 4.74 0.22
N ILE A 88 -9.69 3.59 0.11
CA ILE A 88 -9.30 2.52 -0.83
C ILE A 88 -9.36 2.99 -2.28
N GLU A 89 -10.41 3.71 -2.67
CA GLU A 89 -10.52 4.24 -4.03
C GLU A 89 -9.40 5.26 -4.34
N GLN A 90 -8.97 6.04 -3.36
CA GLN A 90 -7.87 7.00 -3.51
C GLN A 90 -6.52 6.28 -3.62
N LEU A 91 -6.25 5.32 -2.75
CA LEU A 91 -5.05 4.48 -2.83
C LEU A 91 -4.95 3.77 -4.18
N ARG A 92 -6.07 3.20 -4.64
CA ARG A 92 -6.15 2.49 -5.93
C ARG A 92 -5.74 3.39 -7.10
N LYS A 93 -6.17 4.64 -7.13
CA LYS A 93 -5.79 5.60 -8.19
C LYS A 93 -4.28 5.86 -8.23
N VAL A 94 -3.65 6.01 -7.07
CA VAL A 94 -2.21 6.22 -6.98
C VAL A 94 -1.45 4.98 -7.43
N LEU A 95 -1.86 3.81 -6.97
CA LEU A 95 -1.27 2.55 -7.40
C LEU A 95 -1.42 2.32 -8.92
N ASP A 96 -2.55 2.70 -9.53
CA ASP A 96 -2.80 2.55 -10.98
C ASP A 96 -1.95 3.55 -11.79
N ALA A 97 -1.70 4.74 -11.24
CA ALA A 97 -0.77 5.70 -11.83
C ALA A 97 0.68 5.15 -11.83
N GLN A 98 1.11 4.55 -10.71
CA GLN A 98 2.48 4.10 -10.47
C GLN A 98 2.84 2.74 -11.04
N PHE A 99 1.88 1.81 -11.06
CA PHE A 99 2.11 0.40 -11.38
C PHE A 99 1.01 -0.11 -12.31
N SER A 100 1.26 -1.25 -12.95
CA SER A 100 0.24 -1.99 -13.67
C SER A 100 -0.52 -2.87 -12.68
N MET A 101 -1.82 -2.65 -12.50
CA MET A 101 -2.67 -3.49 -11.66
C MET A 101 -3.19 -4.73 -12.40
N ARG A 102 -3.09 -5.91 -11.78
CA ARG A 102 -3.69 -7.18 -12.22
C ARG A 102 -4.49 -7.84 -11.10
N ASP A 103 -5.47 -8.66 -11.47
CA ASP A 103 -6.32 -9.43 -10.54
C ASP A 103 -6.87 -8.59 -9.37
N VAL A 104 -7.51 -7.46 -9.71
CA VAL A 104 -8.13 -6.56 -8.74
C VAL A 104 -9.40 -7.19 -8.19
N ALA A 105 -9.38 -7.61 -6.93
CA ALA A 105 -10.56 -8.03 -6.18
C ALA A 105 -10.90 -7.00 -5.10
N HIS A 106 -12.19 -6.78 -4.87
CA HIS A 106 -12.68 -5.93 -3.79
C HIS A 106 -13.66 -6.70 -2.91
N SER A 107 -13.45 -6.64 -1.60
CA SER A 107 -14.45 -7.03 -0.61
C SER A 107 -14.96 -5.77 0.07
N SER A 108 -16.25 -5.71 0.39
CA SER A 108 -16.84 -4.56 1.08
C SER A 108 -17.59 -5.07 2.31
N GLY A 109 -17.16 -4.61 3.48
CA GLY A 109 -17.89 -4.74 4.73
C GLY A 109 -18.94 -3.62 4.88
N ASP A 110 -19.53 -3.52 6.06
CA ASP A 110 -20.58 -2.53 6.35
C ASP A 110 -20.04 -1.08 6.32
N GLN A 111 -18.78 -0.87 6.70
CA GLN A 111 -18.11 0.45 6.75
C GLN A 111 -16.71 0.45 6.12
N GLU A 112 -16.12 -0.72 5.87
CA GLU A 112 -14.75 -0.88 5.39
C GLU A 112 -14.71 -1.57 4.03
N LYS A 113 -13.66 -1.33 3.27
CA LYS A 113 -13.39 -1.95 1.98
C LYS A 113 -12.00 -2.56 2.01
N GLU A 114 -11.89 -3.72 1.38
CA GLU A 114 -10.63 -4.40 1.12
C GLU A 114 -10.39 -4.42 -0.39
N LEU A 115 -9.14 -4.20 -0.78
CA LEU A 115 -8.62 -4.24 -2.14
C LEU A 115 -7.48 -5.25 -2.15
N HIS A 116 -7.60 -6.28 -2.97
CA HIS A 116 -6.51 -7.20 -3.28
C HIS A 116 -6.10 -6.97 -4.72
N VAL A 117 -4.81 -6.73 -4.96
CA VAL A 117 -4.28 -6.46 -6.31
C VAL A 117 -2.86 -6.98 -6.46
N LEU A 118 -2.56 -7.45 -7.67
CA LEU A 118 -1.20 -7.74 -8.10
C LEU A 118 -0.63 -6.52 -8.83
N LEU A 119 0.50 -6.01 -8.37
CA LEU A 119 1.22 -4.90 -8.96
C LEU A 119 2.38 -5.42 -9.82
N GLU A 120 2.48 -4.91 -11.03
CA GLU A 120 3.61 -5.17 -11.95
C GLU A 120 4.26 -3.85 -12.37
N SER A 121 5.50 -3.92 -12.85
CA SER A 121 6.12 -2.77 -13.50
C SER A 121 5.34 -2.33 -14.73
N LYS A 122 5.33 -1.02 -14.96
CA LYS A 122 4.63 -0.36 -16.06
C LYS A 122 5.52 -0.16 -17.29
#